data_AF-A0A257SZJ5-F1
#
_entry.id   AF-A0A257SZJ5-F1
#
_cell.length_a   1.000
_cell.length_b   1.000
_cell.length_c   1.000
_cell.angle_alpha   90.00
_cell.angle_beta   90.00
_cell.angle_gamma   90.00
#
_symmetry.space_group_name_H-M   'P 1'
#
loop_
_entity.id
_entity.type
_entity.pdbx_description
1 polymer ?
#
loop_
_entity_poly.entity_id
_entity_poly.type
_entity_poly.pdbx_seq_one_letter_code
_entity_poly.pdbx_strand_id
1 'polypeptide(L)'
;GAQNDIGARPDAALLSAVVQEISPALGISGAPHFVHTRRWQRAIPQYEQGHLDRIRQVDAALATLPGLALRANWRDGVALGDCIENAAALSEREAWRYPAG
;
A
#
# COMPACT_ATOMS: atom_id res chain seq x y z
N GLY A 1 1.53 1.21 13.88
CA GLY A 1 2.96 0.88 13.73
C GLY A 1 3.73 2.17 13.56
N ALA A 2 4.85 2.36 14.27
CA ALA A 2 5.52 3.66 14.36
C ALA A 2 5.76 4.30 12.98
N GLN A 3 4.97 5.33 12.65
CA GLN A 3 5.37 6.31 11.65
C GLN A 3 6.66 6.93 12.17
N ASN A 4 7.80 6.44 11.69
CA ASN A 4 9.08 7.08 11.97
C ASN A 4 9.02 8.52 11.46
N ASP A 5 9.51 9.45 12.29
CA ASP A 5 9.61 10.90 11.99
C ASP A 5 10.45 11.20 10.72
N ILE A 6 11.12 10.19 10.17
CA ILE A 6 11.84 10.25 8.89
C ILE A 6 10.95 10.82 7.77
N GLY A 7 9.67 10.42 7.70
CA GLY A 7 8.77 10.91 6.65
C GLY A 7 8.52 12.42 6.67
N ALA A 8 8.72 13.07 7.83
CA ALA A 8 8.54 14.51 8.01
C ALA A 8 9.82 15.32 7.82
N ARG A 9 10.99 14.67 7.71
CA ARG A 9 12.27 15.36 7.57
C ARG A 9 12.36 16.14 6.25
N PRO A 10 13.08 17.28 6.21
CA PRO A 10 13.39 17.99 4.97
C PRO A 10 14.12 17.11 3.95
N ASP A 11 13.96 17.37 2.66
CA ASP A 11 14.59 16.58 1.59
C ASP A 11 16.11 16.51 1.71
N ALA A 12 16.75 17.60 2.09
CA ALA A 12 18.21 17.63 2.30
C ALA A 12 18.66 16.68 3.42
N ALA A 13 17.88 16.55 4.49
CA ALA A 13 18.17 15.64 5.58
C ALA A 13 17.94 14.17 5.17
N LEU A 14 16.92 13.90 4.35
CA LEU A 14 16.70 12.58 3.75
C LEU A 14 17.84 12.19 2.81
N LEU A 15 18.24 13.09 1.92
CA LEU A 15 19.34 12.88 0.99
C LEU A 15 20.65 12.60 1.74
N SER A 16 20.96 13.39 2.77
CA SER A 16 22.14 13.19 3.61
C SER A 16 22.15 11.79 4.23
N ALA A 17 21.03 11.35 4.81
CA ALA A 17 20.92 10.01 5.41
C ALA A 17 21.13 8.91 4.36
N VAL A 18 20.47 9.01 3.20
CA VAL A 18 20.61 8.05 2.10
C VAL A 18 22.06 7.95 1.62
N VAL A 19 22.74 9.09 1.39
CA VAL A 19 24.14 9.09 0.94
C VAL A 19 25.06 8.50 2.01
N GLN A 20 24.84 8.83 3.29
CA GLN A 20 25.64 8.31 4.39
C GLN A 20 25.50 6.79 4.57
N GLU A 21 24.28 6.25 4.39
CA GLU A 21 24.00 4.83 4.61
C GLU A 21 24.33 3.95 3.39
N ILE A 22 24.01 4.40 2.18
CA ILE A 22 24.15 3.57 0.97
C ILE A 22 25.58 3.61 0.41
N SER A 23 26.28 4.74 0.50
CA SER A 23 27.60 4.90 -0.14
C SER A 23 28.64 3.87 0.32
N PRO A 24 28.79 3.58 1.63
CA PRO A 24 29.75 2.57 2.10
C PRO A 24 29.41 1.17 1.61
N ALA A 25 28.11 0.82 1.57
CA ALA A 25 27.66 -0.51 1.17
C ALA A 25 27.88 -0.78 -0.33
N LEU A 26 27.83 0.27 -1.16
CA LEU A 26 27.96 0.17 -2.61
C LEU A 26 29.31 0.68 -3.15
N GLY A 27 30.20 1.18 -2.29
CA GLY A 27 31.47 1.78 -2.71
C GLY A 27 31.33 3.06 -3.54
N ILE A 28 30.23 3.78 -3.38
CA ILE A 28 29.95 5.02 -4.12
C ILE A 28 30.78 6.16 -3.52
N SER A 29 31.34 6.99 -4.40
CA SER A 29 32.02 8.24 -4.02
C SER A 29 31.48 9.41 -4.84
N GLY A 30 31.57 10.62 -4.28
CA GLY A 30 31.04 11.84 -4.89
C GLY A 30 29.57 12.12 -4.57
N ALA A 31 29.05 13.19 -5.17
CA ALA A 31 27.66 13.63 -4.98
C ALA A 31 26.75 13.09 -6.10
N PRO A 32 25.46 12.84 -5.83
CA PRO A 32 24.53 12.42 -6.86
C PRO A 32 24.32 13.54 -7.90
N HIS A 33 24.40 13.18 -9.18
CA HIS A 33 24.11 14.12 -10.29
C HIS A 33 22.61 14.45 -10.41
N PHE A 34 21.75 13.58 -9.91
CA PHE A 34 20.30 13.73 -9.95
C PHE A 34 19.67 13.23 -8.66
N VAL A 35 18.71 14.00 -8.13
CA VAL A 35 17.96 13.65 -6.92
C VAL A 35 16.48 13.92 -7.17
N HIS A 36 15.65 12.94 -6.86
CA HIS A 36 14.20 13.09 -6.85
C HIS A 36 13.65 12.50 -5.55
N THR A 37 12.82 13.27 -4.85
CA THR A 37 12.20 12.82 -3.61
C THR A 37 10.69 12.90 -3.74
N ARG A 38 10.01 11.83 -3.31
CA ARG A 38 8.56 11.76 -3.27
C ARG A 38 8.10 11.21 -1.94
N ARG A 39 7.16 11.91 -1.29
CA ARG A 39 6.57 11.51 -0.01
C ARG A 39 5.18 10.94 -0.21
N TRP A 40 4.93 9.82 0.46
CA TRP A 40 3.65 9.13 0.45
C TRP A 40 3.20 8.91 1.90
N GLN A 41 2.42 9.85 2.45
CA GLN A 41 2.07 9.85 3.88
C GLN A 41 1.33 8.58 4.32
N ARG A 42 0.52 7.99 3.44
CA ARG A 42 -0.25 6.76 3.67
C ARG A 42 0.01 5.74 2.56
N ALA A 43 1.30 5.46 2.33
CA ALA A 43 1.76 4.64 1.20
C ALA A 43 1.28 3.19 1.29
N ILE A 44 1.44 2.58 2.46
CA ILE A 44 1.32 1.14 2.67
C ILE A 44 0.36 0.91 3.84
N PRO A 45 -0.82 0.32 3.60
CA PRO A 45 -1.72 -0.10 4.66
C PRO A 45 -1.00 -0.98 5.68
N GLN A 46 -1.24 -0.70 6.96
CA GLN A 46 -0.67 -1.48 8.06
C GLN A 46 -1.76 -2.38 8.62
N TYR A 47 -1.58 -3.70 8.51
CA TYR A 47 -2.49 -4.69 9.09
C TYR A 47 -2.16 -4.85 10.57
N GLU A 48 -2.58 -3.85 11.34
CA GLU A 48 -2.38 -3.84 12.79
C GLU A 48 -3.22 -4.93 13.48
N GLN A 49 -2.96 -5.15 14.77
CA GLN A 49 -3.78 -6.05 15.57
C GLN A 49 -5.28 -5.67 15.45
N GLY A 50 -6.14 -6.68 15.32
CA GLY A 50 -7.57 -6.48 15.06
C GLY A 50 -7.93 -6.11 13.62
N HIS A 51 -6.97 -6.10 12.69
CA HIS A 51 -7.27 -5.85 11.27
C HIS A 51 -8.27 -6.85 10.71
N LEU A 52 -8.09 -8.15 10.95
CA LEU A 52 -9.04 -9.18 10.49
C LEU A 52 -10.45 -8.99 11.05
N ASP A 53 -10.58 -8.48 12.28
CA ASP A 53 -11.88 -8.19 12.89
C ASP A 53 -12.55 -7.01 12.19
N ARG A 54 -11.78 -5.97 11.85
CA ARG A 54 -12.26 -4.85 11.02
C ARG A 54 -12.70 -5.32 9.64
N ILE A 55 -11.94 -6.23 9.00
CA ILE A 55 -12.35 -6.83 7.72
C ILE A 55 -13.68 -7.58 7.85
N ARG A 56 -13.85 -8.39 8.90
CA ARG A 56 -15.12 -9.10 9.15
C ARG A 56 -16.30 -8.15 9.34
N GLN A 57 -16.09 -7.01 10.01
CA GLN A 57 -17.13 -5.97 10.16
C GLN A 57 -17.48 -5.32 8.81
N VAL A 58 -16.48 -5.02 7.97
CA VAL A 58 -16.71 -4.50 6.62
C VAL A 58 -17.48 -5.51 5.77
N ASP A 59 -17.11 -6.79 5.81
CA ASP A 59 -17.80 -7.86 5.06
C ASP A 59 -19.25 -8.02 5.51
N ALA A 60 -19.51 -7.98 6.82
CA ALA A 60 -20.86 -8.02 7.36
C ALA A 60 -21.70 -6.82 6.90
N ALA A 61 -21.12 -5.62 6.86
CA ALA A 61 -21.80 -4.42 6.38
C ALA A 61 -22.09 -4.51 4.87
N LEU A 62 -21.13 -4.93 4.05
CA LEU A 62 -21.30 -5.08 2.59
C LEU A 62 -22.37 -6.12 2.24
N ALA A 63 -22.52 -7.18 3.04
CA ALA A 63 -23.57 -8.18 2.85
C ALA A 63 -24.99 -7.57 2.91
N THR A 64 -25.17 -6.43 3.58
CA THR A 64 -26.45 -5.70 3.66
C THR A 64 -26.71 -4.75 2.48
N LEU A 65 -25.75 -4.60 1.55
CA LEU A 65 -25.80 -3.67 0.43
C LEU A 65 -25.66 -4.41 -0.92
N PRO A 66 -26.76 -4.98 -1.47
CA PRO A 66 -26.72 -5.70 -2.73
C PRO A 66 -26.18 -4.84 -3.88
N GLY A 67 -25.27 -5.40 -4.68
CA GLY A 67 -24.66 -4.71 -5.82
C GLY A 67 -23.42 -3.86 -5.48
N LEU A 68 -23.07 -3.71 -4.20
CA LEU A 68 -21.83 -3.06 -3.79
C LEU A 68 -20.77 -4.10 -3.39
N ALA A 69 -19.59 -4.02 -4.00
CA ALA A 69 -18.43 -4.79 -3.60
C ALA A 69 -17.18 -3.91 -3.58
N LEU A 70 -16.28 -4.16 -2.63
CA LEU A 70 -15.05 -3.38 -2.45
C LEU A 70 -13.82 -4.29 -2.44
N ARG A 71 -12.78 -3.88 -3.18
CA ARG A 71 -11.44 -4.48 -3.16
C ARG A 71 -10.38 -3.39 -3.28
N ALA A 72 -9.33 -3.52 -2.48
CA ALA A 72 -8.08 -2.77 -2.60
C ALA A 72 -7.01 -3.41 -1.70
N ASN A 73 -5.82 -2.81 -1.67
CA ASN A 73 -4.64 -3.25 -0.91
C ASN A 73 -4.78 -3.16 0.63
N TRP A 74 -5.97 -2.89 1.15
CA TRP A 74 -6.26 -2.89 2.59
C TRP A 74 -6.84 -4.24 3.07
N ARG A 75 -7.01 -5.23 2.20
CA ARG A 75 -7.38 -6.61 2.56
C ARG A 75 -6.67 -7.60 1.64
N ASP A 76 -6.46 -8.81 2.15
CA ASP A 76 -6.04 -9.99 1.36
C ASP A 76 -4.72 -9.82 0.57
N GLY A 77 -3.86 -8.91 1.05
CA GLY A 77 -2.55 -8.63 0.44
C GLY A 77 -2.35 -7.14 0.13
N VAL A 78 -1.12 -6.67 0.27
CA VAL A 78 -0.74 -5.27 0.06
C VAL A 78 -0.04 -5.06 -1.27
N ALA A 79 0.50 -6.14 -1.86
CA ALA A 79 1.27 -6.06 -3.09
C ALA A 79 0.36 -5.77 -4.30
N LEU A 80 0.98 -5.28 -5.38
CA LEU A 80 0.28 -5.07 -6.64
C LEU A 80 -0.27 -6.38 -7.21
N GLY A 81 0.51 -7.46 -7.13
CA GLY A 81 0.08 -8.80 -7.57
C GLY A 81 -1.20 -9.23 -6.85
N ASP A 82 -1.20 -9.15 -5.52
CA ASP A 82 -2.38 -9.43 -4.69
C ASP A 82 -3.59 -8.61 -5.16
N CYS A 83 -3.42 -7.30 -5.40
CA CYS A 83 -4.51 -6.44 -5.84
C CYS A 83 -5.11 -6.89 -7.19
N ILE A 84 -4.27 -7.30 -8.14
CA ILE A 84 -4.70 -7.76 -9.47
C ILE A 84 -5.48 -9.06 -9.33
N GLU A 85 -4.90 -10.05 -8.64
CA GLU A 85 -5.53 -11.35 -8.41
C GLU A 85 -6.87 -11.19 -7.66
N ASN A 86 -6.87 -10.36 -6.61
CA ASN A 86 -8.04 -10.10 -5.80
C ASN A 86 -9.15 -9.34 -6.55
N ALA A 87 -8.79 -8.48 -7.51
CA ALA A 87 -9.75 -7.79 -8.36
C ALA A 87 -10.34 -8.73 -9.42
N ALA A 88 -9.52 -9.58 -10.05
CA ALA A 88 -9.98 -10.58 -11.00
C ALA A 88 -10.96 -11.57 -10.35
N ALA A 89 -10.61 -12.11 -9.18
CA ALA A 89 -11.49 -13.01 -8.42
C ALA A 89 -12.81 -12.34 -8.00
N LEU A 90 -12.79 -11.04 -7.66
CA LEU A 90 -14.02 -10.28 -7.41
C LEU A 90 -14.88 -10.21 -8.67
N SER A 91 -14.27 -9.84 -9.80
CA SER A 91 -14.98 -9.67 -11.07
C SER A 91 -15.67 -10.96 -11.49
N GLU A 92 -14.99 -12.10 -11.43
CA GLU A 92 -15.56 -13.41 -11.78
C GLU A 92 -16.75 -13.77 -10.88
N ARG A 93 -16.64 -13.54 -9.57
CA ARG A 93 -17.71 -13.82 -8.60
C ARG A 93 -18.96 -12.97 -8.85
N GLU A 94 -18.80 -11.69 -9.16
CA GLU A 94 -19.93 -10.77 -9.35
C GLU A 94 -20.46 -10.74 -10.80
N ALA A 95 -19.66 -11.14 -11.81
CA ALA A 95 -20.09 -11.24 -13.20
C ALA A 95 -21.28 -12.20 -13.37
N TRP A 96 -21.37 -13.23 -12.53
CA TRP A 96 -22.52 -14.12 -12.47
C TRP A 96 -23.81 -13.40 -12.02
N ARG A 97 -23.72 -12.39 -11.14
CA ARG A 97 -24.88 -11.68 -10.57
C ARG A 97 -25.48 -10.65 -11.53
N TYR A 98 -24.72 -10.19 -12.52
CA TYR A 98 -25.14 -9.21 -13.50
C TYR A 98 -24.63 -9.62 -14.89
N PRO A 99 -25.28 -10.58 -15.57
CA PRO A 99 -24.94 -10.86 -16.95
C PRO A 99 -25.07 -9.56 -17.75
N ALA A 100 -24.05 -9.28 -18.58
CA ALA A 100 -24.13 -8.19 -19.55
C ALA A 100 -25.46 -8.36 -20.32
N GLY A 101 -26.29 -7.32 -20.28
CA GLY A 101 -27.59 -7.30 -20.96
C GLY A 101 -27.48 -7.56 -22.45
#